data_AF-A0A4P2QGP2-F1
#
_entry.id   AF-A0A4P2QGP2-F1
#
_cell.length_a   1.000
_cell.length_b   1.000
_cell.length_c   1.000
_cell.angle_alpha   90.00
_cell.angle_beta   90.00
_cell.angle_gamma   90.00
#
_symmetry.space_group_name_H-M   'P 1'
#
loop_
_entity.id
_entity.type
_entity.pdbx_description
1 polymer ?
#
loop_
_entity_poly.entity_id
_entity_poly.type
_entity_poly.pdbx_seq_one_letter_code
_entity_poly.pdbx_strand_id
1 'polypeptide(L)'
;MAEGDEAKGVAISTGKAHRFIFSPKIECSELSGPHFDFDRTFIRPGGMDSLGSIAATVKAKPSKQAAIFGHTDTVGDEAYNKGLSEQRARLAYAALTHDPEPWEERYRAEHWGSSAIQVMLNAVQPPEDRSPRLAEDGVLGPKTRAAIARFQERSGLGPDGDAGPDTRKALFKAYFQRSIPEPIDAAQVLDVGGSKFMGCGEYNPFTQGVADDASRRVVVILFSPSTRPSGLPCRLGDVGPCKGNLRGKDAPPLPDDKTPHFRCQVYRGIAERCPCGPGVELQPFELQIHDELYRPSGDVEYRLTLPSQARIHGKTDAKGWIKNAVPKGRQMIGVTYTPEGSDHEITLRVLVTDADPTSDEAMLCHLRNFGFTHDDDSDRGAVLRFQAAKGLERSGELDGPTRDAIRRIVEGGDDSMQESLREETA
;
A
#
# COMPACT_ATOMS: atom_id res chain seq x y z
N MET A 1 -17.70 25.94 -16.53
CA MET A 1 -17.04 24.95 -17.40
C MET A 1 -15.65 24.74 -16.85
N ALA A 2 -15.53 23.89 -15.83
CA ALA A 2 -14.27 23.59 -15.19
C ALA A 2 -13.68 22.34 -15.84
N GLU A 3 -12.40 22.44 -16.17
CA GLU A 3 -11.59 21.45 -16.87
C GLU A 3 -11.66 20.10 -16.15
N GLY A 4 -12.32 19.14 -16.81
CA GLY A 4 -12.06 17.74 -16.56
C GLY A 4 -10.59 17.47 -16.83
N ASP A 5 -10.03 16.54 -16.06
CA ASP A 5 -8.71 15.97 -16.28
C ASP A 5 -8.68 15.33 -17.68
N GLU A 6 -8.42 16.16 -18.71
CA GLU A 6 -8.22 15.72 -20.07
C GLU A 6 -7.02 14.80 -20.03
N ALA A 7 -7.26 13.50 -20.24
CA ALA A 7 -6.25 12.61 -20.76
C ALA A 7 -5.59 13.35 -21.93
N LYS A 8 -4.37 13.87 -21.75
CA LYS A 8 -3.68 14.73 -22.73
C LYS A 8 -3.77 14.13 -24.12
N GLY A 9 -4.75 14.57 -24.89
CA GLY A 9 -4.98 14.11 -26.24
C GLY A 9 -3.88 14.67 -27.12
N VAL A 10 -3.24 13.83 -27.94
CA VAL A 10 -2.33 14.33 -28.97
C VAL A 10 -3.15 14.55 -30.23
N ALA A 11 -3.34 15.81 -30.62
CA ALA A 11 -3.98 16.14 -31.89
C ALA A 11 -3.09 15.71 -33.06
N ILE A 12 -3.67 14.96 -34.02
CA ILE A 12 -2.99 14.55 -35.26
C ILE A 12 -3.65 15.15 -36.49
N SER A 13 -2.85 15.41 -37.52
CA SER A 13 -3.37 15.82 -38.82
C SER A 13 -3.82 14.61 -39.64
N THR A 14 -5.02 14.70 -40.22
CA THR A 14 -5.56 13.70 -41.15
C THR A 14 -4.78 13.69 -42.48
N GLY A 15 -4.59 12.52 -43.08
CA GLY A 15 -3.91 12.36 -44.37
C GLY A 15 -2.37 12.34 -44.34
N LYS A 16 -1.75 12.35 -43.16
CA LYS A 16 -0.29 12.20 -42.98
C LYS A 16 0.03 11.02 -42.07
N ALA A 17 1.14 10.33 -42.35
CA ALA A 17 1.67 9.30 -41.47
C ALA A 17 2.32 9.97 -40.24
N HIS A 18 1.92 9.54 -39.04
CA HIS A 18 2.49 9.99 -37.76
C HIS A 18 3.17 8.81 -37.07
N ARG A 19 4.31 9.06 -36.43
CA ARG A 19 5.02 8.07 -35.61
C ARG A 19 5.02 8.54 -34.16
N PHE A 20 4.40 7.75 -33.30
CA PHE A 20 4.42 7.96 -31.85
C PHE A 20 5.53 7.11 -31.23
N ILE A 21 6.44 7.77 -30.53
CA ILE A 21 7.45 7.11 -29.69
C ILE A 21 7.02 7.38 -28.25
N PHE A 22 6.37 6.40 -27.65
CA PHE A 22 6.00 6.49 -26.24
C PHE A 22 7.27 6.33 -25.40
N SER A 23 7.52 7.30 -24.51
CA SER A 23 8.60 7.17 -23.53
C SER A 23 8.31 5.94 -22.66
N PRO A 24 9.22 4.96 -22.62
CA PRO A 24 9.02 3.78 -21.79
C PRO A 24 8.89 4.22 -20.33
N LYS A 25 7.79 3.82 -19.70
CA LYS A 25 7.50 4.15 -18.29
C LYS A 25 8.10 3.08 -17.38
N ILE A 26 8.74 3.53 -16.31
CA ILE A 26 9.00 2.70 -15.14
C ILE A 26 7.68 2.59 -14.37
N GLU A 27 7.48 1.51 -13.64
CA GLU A 27 6.38 1.39 -12.68
C GLU A 27 6.95 0.99 -11.33
N CYS A 28 6.39 1.50 -10.23
CA CYS A 28 6.84 1.17 -8.88
C CYS A 28 5.67 0.62 -8.07
N SER A 29 5.95 -0.39 -7.26
CA SER A 29 5.04 -0.93 -6.27
C SER A 29 5.81 -1.08 -4.96
N GLU A 30 5.19 -0.75 -3.85
CA GLU A 30 5.87 -0.67 -2.55
C GLU A 30 5.25 -1.65 -1.56
N LEU A 31 6.12 -2.35 -0.83
CA LEU A 31 5.80 -3.00 0.43
C LEU A 31 6.19 -2.03 1.55
N SER A 32 5.19 -1.43 2.20
CA SER A 32 5.40 -0.41 3.23
C SER A 32 5.94 -1.01 4.54
N GLY A 33 6.59 -0.16 5.35
CA GLY A 33 7.26 -0.50 6.60
C GLY A 33 6.44 -1.08 7.73
N PRO A 34 5.16 -0.69 7.91
CA PRO A 34 4.27 -1.28 8.92
C PRO A 34 4.08 -2.80 8.80
N HIS A 35 4.58 -3.41 7.72
CA HIS A 35 4.56 -4.86 7.52
C HIS A 35 5.75 -5.62 8.13
N PHE A 36 6.70 -4.89 8.72
CA PHE A 36 7.79 -5.43 9.54
C PHE A 36 7.61 -4.96 10.98
N ASP A 37 7.81 -5.83 11.96
CA ASP A 37 7.96 -5.38 13.35
C ASP A 37 9.20 -4.47 13.48
N PHE A 38 9.18 -3.55 14.45
CA PHE A 38 10.32 -2.68 14.73
C PHE A 38 11.60 -3.51 14.91
N ASP A 39 12.66 -3.14 14.19
CA ASP A 39 13.96 -3.83 14.20
C ASP A 39 13.92 -5.33 13.83
N ARG A 40 12.89 -5.76 13.09
CA ARG A 40 12.75 -7.14 12.61
C ARG A 40 12.68 -7.22 11.09
N THR A 41 12.90 -8.43 10.58
CA THR A 41 12.79 -8.76 9.14
C THR A 41 11.60 -9.66 8.81
N PHE A 42 10.92 -10.25 9.81
CA PHE A 42 9.71 -11.05 9.59
C PHE A 42 8.60 -10.22 8.93
N ILE A 43 8.01 -10.77 7.85
CA ILE A 43 6.92 -10.13 7.10
C ILE A 43 5.58 -10.63 7.61
N ARG A 44 4.81 -9.75 8.24
CA ARG A 44 3.46 -10.05 8.76
C ARG A 44 2.45 -10.33 7.64
N PRO A 45 1.27 -10.93 7.95
CA PRO A 45 0.32 -11.36 6.91
C PRO A 45 -0.08 -10.27 5.92
N GLY A 46 -0.39 -9.05 6.38
CA GLY A 46 -0.72 -7.94 5.48
C GLY A 46 0.44 -7.53 4.55
N GLY A 47 1.68 -7.77 4.96
CA GLY A 47 2.85 -7.59 4.10
C GLY A 47 2.98 -8.66 3.03
N MET A 48 2.66 -9.91 3.39
CA MET A 48 2.59 -11.00 2.42
C MET A 48 1.50 -10.75 1.38
N ASP A 49 0.34 -10.22 1.79
CA ASP A 49 -0.76 -9.87 0.88
C ASP A 49 -0.35 -8.75 -0.11
N SER A 50 0.46 -7.79 0.36
CA SER A 50 1.10 -6.77 -0.50
C SER A 50 2.10 -7.39 -1.48
N LEU A 51 2.93 -8.34 -1.04
CA LEU A 51 3.83 -9.09 -1.93
C LEU A 51 3.06 -9.93 -2.96
N GLY A 52 1.88 -10.47 -2.60
CA GLY A 52 0.95 -11.12 -3.52
C GLY A 52 0.53 -10.22 -4.67
N SER A 53 0.12 -8.99 -4.35
CA SER A 53 -0.26 -7.98 -5.35
C SER A 53 0.93 -7.58 -6.24
N ILE A 54 2.13 -7.47 -5.67
CA ILE A 54 3.37 -7.21 -6.40
C ILE A 54 3.68 -8.38 -7.35
N ALA A 55 3.63 -9.62 -6.87
CA ALA A 55 3.88 -10.82 -7.66
C ALA A 55 2.92 -10.92 -8.84
N ALA A 56 1.63 -10.68 -8.63
CA ALA A 56 0.63 -10.64 -9.70
C ALA A 56 0.98 -9.58 -10.76
N THR A 57 1.42 -8.40 -10.34
CA THR A 57 1.83 -7.32 -11.25
C THR A 57 3.09 -7.68 -12.06
N VAL A 58 4.09 -8.27 -11.42
CA VAL A 58 5.33 -8.74 -12.08
C VAL A 58 5.00 -9.81 -13.13
N LYS A 59 4.17 -10.80 -12.76
CA LYS A 59 3.79 -11.90 -13.65
C LYS A 59 2.94 -11.48 -14.83
N ALA A 60 2.05 -10.50 -14.63
CA ALA A 60 1.27 -9.93 -15.72
C ALA A 60 2.13 -9.19 -16.77
N LYS A 61 3.42 -8.94 -16.48
CA LYS A 61 4.33 -8.14 -17.31
C LYS A 61 5.64 -8.89 -17.59
N PRO A 62 5.61 -10.01 -18.33
CA PRO A 62 6.78 -10.87 -18.56
C PRO A 62 7.95 -10.18 -19.28
N SER A 63 7.68 -9.11 -20.04
CA SER A 63 8.72 -8.32 -20.71
C SER A 63 9.43 -7.33 -19.80
N LYS A 64 8.95 -7.11 -18.57
CA LYS A 64 9.55 -6.19 -17.60
C LYS A 64 10.43 -6.92 -16.60
N GLN A 65 11.38 -6.19 -16.03
CA GLN A 65 12.26 -6.70 -14.99
C GLN A 65 12.10 -5.92 -13.68
N ALA A 66 11.96 -6.65 -12.58
CA ALA A 66 11.77 -6.13 -11.23
C ALA A 66 13.12 -5.90 -10.53
N ALA A 67 13.36 -4.72 -9.99
CA ALA A 67 14.44 -4.47 -9.03
C ALA A 67 13.87 -4.32 -7.63
N ILE A 68 14.49 -4.95 -6.64
CA ILE A 68 14.00 -5.01 -5.26
C ILE A 68 14.97 -4.24 -4.36
N PHE A 69 14.49 -3.15 -3.76
CA PHE A 69 15.27 -2.26 -2.90
C PHE A 69 14.70 -2.21 -1.49
N GLY A 70 15.52 -2.49 -0.48
CA GLY A 70 15.15 -2.31 0.93
C GLY A 70 15.59 -0.95 1.47
N HIS A 71 14.84 -0.40 2.42
CA HIS A 71 15.10 0.90 3.04
C HIS A 71 14.86 0.83 4.55
N THR A 72 15.56 1.70 5.29
CA THR A 72 15.35 1.95 6.72
C THR A 72 15.02 3.41 6.96
N ASP A 73 14.59 3.75 8.18
CA ASP A 73 14.67 5.12 8.68
C ASP A 73 16.13 5.49 9.01
N THR A 74 16.33 6.62 9.68
CA THR A 74 17.66 7.13 10.06
C THR A 74 18.04 6.80 11.51
N VAL A 75 17.32 5.91 12.19
CA VAL A 75 17.71 5.44 13.52
C VAL A 75 18.77 4.36 13.38
N GLY A 76 19.85 4.46 14.16
CA GLY A 76 20.92 3.47 14.20
C GLY A 76 22.14 3.82 13.35
N ASP A 77 23.11 2.90 13.31
CA ASP A 77 24.32 3.08 12.51
C ASP A 77 24.05 2.80 11.02
N GLU A 78 24.79 3.50 10.16
CA GLU A 78 24.61 3.43 8.71
C GLU A 78 24.92 2.04 8.14
N ALA A 79 25.97 1.37 8.62
CA ALA A 79 26.32 0.01 8.20
C ALA A 79 25.30 -1.01 8.73
N TYR A 80 24.78 -0.78 9.94
CA TYR A 80 23.67 -1.55 10.48
C TYR A 80 22.41 -1.43 9.58
N ASN A 81 22.01 -0.20 9.25
CA ASN A 81 20.87 0.10 8.38
C ASN A 81 21.04 -0.49 6.97
N LYS A 82 22.27 -0.49 6.45
CA LYS A 82 22.62 -1.21 5.21
C LYS A 82 22.33 -2.70 5.33
N GLY A 83 22.82 -3.35 6.38
CA GLY A 83 22.58 -4.77 6.63
C GLY A 83 21.09 -5.09 6.79
N LEU A 84 20.37 -4.33 7.62
CA LEU A 84 18.93 -4.55 7.87
C LEU A 84 18.09 -4.40 6.60
N SER A 85 18.30 -3.33 5.83
CA SER A 85 17.58 -3.13 4.56
C SER A 85 17.87 -4.22 3.53
N GLU A 86 19.10 -4.74 3.47
CA GLU A 86 19.43 -5.89 2.61
C GLU A 86 18.67 -7.14 3.01
N GLN A 87 18.54 -7.43 4.30
CA GLN A 87 17.82 -8.61 4.76
C GLN A 87 16.32 -8.50 4.49
N ARG A 88 15.73 -7.31 4.68
CA ARG A 88 14.32 -7.08 4.29
C ARG A 88 14.09 -7.32 2.80
N ALA A 89 14.97 -6.80 1.95
CA ALA A 89 14.89 -7.01 0.50
C ALA A 89 15.11 -8.49 0.12
N ARG A 90 16.04 -9.18 0.80
CA ARG A 90 16.32 -10.61 0.61
C ARG A 90 15.12 -11.47 0.96
N LEU A 91 14.45 -11.21 2.08
CA LEU A 91 13.28 -11.98 2.50
C LEU A 91 12.06 -11.74 1.62
N ALA A 92 11.88 -10.52 1.12
CA ALA A 92 10.86 -10.22 0.12
C ALA A 92 11.13 -10.96 -1.21
N TYR A 93 12.38 -10.95 -1.70
CA TYR A 93 12.77 -11.73 -2.87
C TYR A 93 12.51 -13.22 -2.67
N ALA A 94 12.95 -13.78 -1.54
CA ALA A 94 12.76 -15.18 -1.19
C ALA A 94 11.28 -15.59 -1.16
N ALA A 95 10.42 -14.74 -0.59
CA ALA A 95 8.97 -14.94 -0.60
C ALA A 95 8.39 -14.88 -2.03
N LEU A 96 8.82 -13.93 -2.86
CA LEU A 96 8.36 -13.83 -4.26
C LEU A 96 8.75 -15.04 -5.12
N THR A 97 9.89 -15.69 -4.82
CA THR A 97 10.38 -16.86 -5.55
C THR A 97 10.14 -18.19 -4.83
N HIS A 98 9.41 -18.18 -3.72
CA HIS A 98 9.12 -19.34 -2.87
C HIS A 98 10.37 -20.09 -2.35
N ASP A 99 11.47 -19.38 -2.12
CA ASP A 99 12.68 -19.93 -1.52
C ASP A 99 12.61 -19.82 0.02
N PRO A 100 12.47 -20.94 0.77
CA PRO A 100 12.39 -20.89 2.22
C PRO A 100 13.75 -20.74 2.91
N GLU A 101 14.87 -20.96 2.22
CA GLU A 101 16.18 -21.02 2.88
C GLU A 101 16.59 -19.70 3.52
N PRO A 102 16.41 -18.52 2.88
CA PRO A 102 16.69 -17.24 3.52
C PRO A 102 15.83 -16.98 4.76
N TRP A 103 14.58 -17.44 4.75
CA TRP A 103 13.67 -17.32 5.90
C TRP A 103 14.12 -18.23 7.05
N GLU A 104 14.57 -19.45 6.77
CA GLU A 104 15.11 -20.36 7.78
C GLU A 104 16.43 -19.84 8.39
N GLU A 105 17.31 -19.27 7.56
CA GLU A 105 18.52 -18.59 8.05
C GLU A 105 18.16 -17.44 9.00
N ARG A 106 17.21 -16.58 8.60
CA ARG A 106 16.80 -15.42 9.42
C ARG A 106 16.03 -15.80 10.67
N TYR A 107 15.15 -16.80 10.60
CA TYR A 107 14.44 -17.34 11.76
C TYR A 107 15.42 -17.70 12.90
N ARG A 108 16.51 -18.39 12.55
CA ARG A 108 17.55 -18.78 13.52
C ARG A 108 18.38 -17.59 13.98
N ALA A 109 18.81 -16.72 13.06
CA ALA A 109 19.68 -15.59 13.38
C ALA A 109 18.98 -14.55 14.29
N GLU A 110 17.72 -14.22 14.01
CA GLU A 110 16.93 -13.23 14.75
C GLU A 110 16.12 -13.82 15.91
N HIS A 111 16.14 -15.15 16.07
CA HIS A 111 15.37 -15.87 17.09
C HIS A 111 13.88 -15.51 17.04
N TRP A 112 13.26 -15.61 15.86
CA TRP A 112 11.83 -15.30 15.70
C TRP A 112 10.93 -16.12 16.63
N GLY A 113 11.37 -17.33 17.00
CA GLY A 113 10.73 -18.13 18.05
C GLY A 113 9.31 -18.58 17.69
N SER A 114 8.52 -18.93 18.71
CA SER A 114 7.18 -19.48 18.51
C SER A 114 6.16 -18.42 18.07
N SER A 115 6.40 -17.13 18.32
CA SER A 115 5.45 -16.07 17.95
C SER A 115 5.28 -15.99 16.44
N ALA A 116 6.38 -16.00 15.68
CA ALA A 116 6.30 -16.05 14.22
C ALA A 116 5.62 -17.34 13.73
N ILE A 117 5.88 -18.49 14.38
CA ILE A 117 5.20 -19.76 14.06
C ILE A 117 3.69 -19.66 14.30
N GLN A 118 3.25 -19.08 15.41
CA GLN A 118 1.83 -18.86 15.71
C GLN A 118 1.16 -17.96 14.68
N VAL A 119 1.80 -16.84 14.31
CA VAL A 119 1.33 -15.93 13.25
C VAL A 119 1.14 -16.69 11.93
N MET A 120 2.16 -17.44 11.50
CA MET A 120 2.10 -18.18 10.24
C MET A 120 1.07 -19.30 10.28
N LEU A 121 0.97 -20.06 11.38
CA LEU A 121 -0.04 -21.11 11.55
C LEU A 121 -1.46 -20.54 11.52
N ASN A 122 -1.69 -19.40 12.17
CA ASN A 122 -2.96 -18.68 12.06
C ASN A 122 -3.24 -18.27 10.62
N ALA A 123 -2.25 -17.73 9.91
CA ALA A 123 -2.43 -17.27 8.54
C ALA A 123 -2.75 -18.42 7.56
N VAL A 124 -2.07 -19.58 7.69
CA VAL A 124 -2.21 -20.71 6.75
C VAL A 124 -3.23 -21.77 7.18
N GLN A 125 -3.90 -21.58 8.31
CA GLN A 125 -4.96 -22.49 8.75
C GLN A 125 -6.13 -22.41 7.75
N PRO A 126 -6.50 -23.55 7.13
CA PRO A 126 -7.49 -23.56 6.06
C PRO A 126 -8.91 -23.36 6.62
N PRO A 127 -9.87 -22.86 5.81
CA PRO A 127 -11.22 -22.54 6.27
C PRO A 127 -11.99 -23.71 6.91
N GLU A 128 -11.72 -24.94 6.47
CA GLU A 128 -12.32 -26.17 6.99
C GLU A 128 -11.79 -26.55 8.39
N ASP A 129 -10.59 -26.08 8.76
CA ASP A 129 -10.05 -26.28 10.11
C ASP A 129 -10.70 -25.28 11.07
N ARG A 130 -11.73 -25.73 11.79
CA ARG A 130 -12.48 -24.92 12.77
C ARG A 130 -11.79 -24.78 14.13
N SER A 131 -10.50 -25.17 14.25
CA SER A 131 -9.75 -25.00 15.48
C SER A 131 -9.66 -23.52 15.89
N PRO A 132 -9.72 -23.18 17.18
CA PRO A 132 -9.52 -21.81 17.63
C PRO A 132 -8.15 -21.26 17.16
N ARG A 133 -8.13 -19.98 16.79
CA ARG A 133 -6.88 -19.26 16.49
C ARG A 133 -5.95 -19.28 17.70
N LEU A 134 -4.65 -19.36 17.44
CA LEU A 134 -3.61 -19.29 18.46
C LEU A 134 -3.50 -17.86 18.97
N ALA A 135 -3.27 -17.72 20.27
CA ALA A 135 -2.70 -16.48 20.80
C ALA A 135 -1.26 -16.37 20.27
N GLU A 136 -0.88 -15.19 19.79
CA GLU A 136 0.47 -14.88 19.29
C GLU A 136 1.40 -14.47 20.45
N ASP A 137 1.43 -15.30 21.49
CA ASP A 137 2.09 -15.03 22.77
C ASP A 137 3.54 -15.54 22.84
N GLY A 138 4.02 -16.23 21.81
CA GLY A 138 5.35 -16.84 21.78
C GLY A 138 5.48 -18.12 22.62
N VAL A 139 4.39 -18.62 23.22
CA VAL A 139 4.42 -19.78 24.11
C VAL A 139 4.19 -21.08 23.33
N LEU A 140 5.15 -22.00 23.40
CA LEU A 140 5.03 -23.36 22.84
C LEU A 140 4.23 -24.28 23.78
N GLY A 141 2.98 -23.89 24.05
CA GLY A 141 2.04 -24.64 24.88
C GLY A 141 1.28 -25.74 24.12
N PRO A 142 0.38 -26.47 24.79
CA PRO A 142 -0.37 -27.58 24.19
C PRO A 142 -1.17 -27.19 22.93
N LYS A 143 -1.75 -25.98 22.90
CA LYS A 143 -2.49 -25.48 21.72
C LYS A 143 -1.56 -25.25 20.52
N THR A 144 -0.42 -24.62 20.74
CA THR A 144 0.60 -24.37 19.70
C THR A 144 1.15 -25.70 19.17
N ARG A 145 1.52 -26.64 20.05
CA ARG A 145 2.00 -27.98 19.66
C ARG A 145 0.96 -28.75 18.84
N ALA A 146 -0.30 -28.72 19.26
CA ALA A 146 -1.38 -29.35 18.52
C ALA A 146 -1.58 -28.70 17.13
N ALA A 147 -1.45 -27.39 17.02
CA ALA A 147 -1.53 -26.70 15.73
C ALA A 147 -0.36 -27.03 14.81
N ILE A 148 0.86 -27.16 15.36
CA ILE A 148 2.04 -27.62 14.62
C ILE A 148 1.81 -29.05 14.12
N ALA A 149 1.36 -29.97 14.97
CA ALA A 149 1.08 -31.36 14.61
C ALA A 149 0.04 -31.47 13.48
N ARG A 150 -1.07 -30.70 13.56
CA ARG A 150 -2.06 -30.65 12.48
C ARG A 150 -1.49 -30.11 11.17
N PHE A 151 -0.65 -29.07 11.24
CA PHE A 151 0.02 -28.54 10.06
C PHE A 151 0.99 -29.57 9.44
N GLN A 152 1.74 -30.28 10.28
CA GLN A 152 2.63 -31.37 9.86
C GLN A 152 1.87 -32.48 9.16
N GLU A 153 0.75 -32.97 9.73
CA GLU A 153 -0.12 -33.97 9.10
C GLU A 153 -0.55 -33.55 7.70
N ARG A 154 -1.08 -32.33 7.56
CA ARG A 154 -1.52 -31.79 6.26
C ARG A 154 -0.37 -31.59 5.26
N SER A 155 0.84 -31.39 5.77
CA SER A 155 2.04 -31.18 4.96
C SER A 155 2.81 -32.48 4.66
N GLY A 156 2.30 -33.64 5.11
CA GLY A 156 2.95 -34.94 4.93
C GLY A 156 4.23 -35.12 5.75
N LEU A 157 4.35 -34.39 6.88
CA LEU A 157 5.46 -34.48 7.82
C LEU A 157 5.09 -35.32 9.05
N GLY A 158 6.09 -35.78 9.79
CA GLY A 158 5.87 -36.44 11.08
C GLY A 158 5.24 -35.46 12.09
N PRO A 159 4.06 -35.75 12.67
CA PRO A 159 3.34 -34.81 13.52
C PRO A 159 3.80 -34.86 14.97
N ASP A 160 5.06 -34.48 15.21
CA ASP A 160 5.67 -34.43 16.54
C ASP A 160 5.25 -33.20 17.37
N GLY A 161 4.57 -32.22 16.73
CA GLY A 161 4.16 -30.98 17.37
C GLY A 161 5.30 -30.00 17.63
N ASP A 162 6.48 -30.23 17.04
CA ASP A 162 7.66 -29.38 17.12
C ASP A 162 7.97 -28.73 15.77
N ALA A 163 8.18 -27.42 15.78
CA ALA A 163 8.52 -26.66 14.58
C ALA A 163 10.02 -26.77 14.26
N GLY A 164 10.51 -27.97 13.95
CA GLY A 164 11.87 -28.23 13.46
C GLY A 164 12.15 -27.61 12.07
N PRO A 165 13.39 -27.65 11.56
CA PRO A 165 13.76 -27.01 10.29
C PRO A 165 12.85 -27.40 9.11
N ASP A 166 12.50 -28.67 8.97
CA ASP A 166 11.64 -29.14 7.88
C ASP A 166 10.20 -28.62 8.02
N THR A 167 9.65 -28.65 9.24
CA THR A 167 8.35 -28.05 9.57
C THR A 167 8.33 -26.56 9.27
N ARG A 168 9.38 -25.83 9.64
CA ARG A 168 9.48 -24.38 9.39
C ARG A 168 9.55 -24.07 7.92
N LYS A 169 10.38 -24.78 7.14
CA LYS A 169 10.48 -24.58 5.69
C LYS A 169 9.15 -24.88 4.99
N ALA A 170 8.45 -25.94 5.40
CA ALA A 170 7.11 -26.24 4.90
C ALA A 170 6.12 -25.12 5.24
N LEU A 171 6.17 -24.62 6.48
CA LEU A 171 5.32 -23.51 6.94
C LEU A 171 5.60 -22.22 6.17
N PHE A 172 6.86 -21.87 5.92
CA PHE A 172 7.22 -20.70 5.12
C PHE A 172 6.67 -20.80 3.70
N LYS A 173 6.82 -21.96 3.04
CA LYS A 173 6.25 -22.18 1.70
C LYS A 173 4.73 -22.05 1.69
N ALA A 174 4.03 -22.65 2.66
CA ALA A 174 2.59 -22.53 2.78
C ALA A 174 2.17 -21.06 3.01
N TYR A 175 2.95 -20.33 3.81
CA TYR A 175 2.73 -18.92 4.09
C TYR A 175 2.96 -18.03 2.86
N PHE A 176 3.97 -18.33 2.03
CA PHE A 176 4.16 -17.69 0.73
C PHE A 176 2.99 -17.99 -0.19
N GLN A 177 2.63 -19.26 -0.35
CA GLN A 177 1.58 -19.73 -1.25
C GLN A 177 0.19 -19.15 -0.95
N ARG A 178 -0.10 -18.87 0.33
CA ARG A 178 -1.35 -18.20 0.74
C ARG A 178 -1.56 -16.88 0.00
N SER A 179 -0.53 -16.03 -0.06
CA SER A 179 -0.64 -14.68 -0.62
C SER A 179 -0.07 -14.60 -2.04
N ILE A 180 0.85 -15.49 -2.40
CA ILE A 180 1.50 -15.61 -3.71
C ILE A 180 1.23 -17.03 -4.20
N PRO A 181 0.10 -17.32 -4.87
CA PRO A 181 -0.25 -18.69 -5.26
C PRO A 181 0.84 -19.37 -6.11
N GLU A 182 1.55 -18.60 -6.91
CA GLU A 182 2.52 -19.06 -7.88
C GLU A 182 3.70 -18.08 -7.93
N PRO A 183 4.96 -18.56 -7.78
CA PRO A 183 6.13 -17.69 -7.67
C PRO A 183 6.37 -16.88 -8.94
N ILE A 184 7.11 -15.78 -8.80
CA ILE A 184 7.66 -15.05 -9.95
C ILE A 184 8.87 -15.81 -10.51
N ASP A 185 9.13 -15.65 -11.82
CA ASP A 185 10.35 -16.17 -12.41
C ASP A 185 11.56 -15.31 -11.97
N ALA A 186 12.59 -15.94 -11.40
CA ALA A 186 13.82 -15.27 -10.98
C ALA A 186 14.55 -14.56 -12.13
N ALA A 187 14.31 -14.96 -13.39
CA ALA A 187 14.80 -14.26 -14.58
C ALA A 187 14.13 -12.88 -14.79
N GLN A 188 12.91 -12.69 -14.27
CA GLN A 188 12.25 -11.38 -14.23
C GLN A 188 12.85 -10.46 -13.18
N VAL A 189 13.70 -10.95 -12.27
CA VAL A 189 14.35 -10.10 -11.27
C VAL A 189 15.69 -9.58 -11.78
N LEU A 190 15.82 -8.26 -11.81
CA LEU A 190 16.98 -7.52 -12.24
C LEU A 190 18.17 -7.75 -11.30
N ASP A 191 19.37 -7.90 -11.88
CA ASP A 191 20.61 -7.85 -11.12
C ASP A 191 20.97 -6.41 -10.73
N VAL A 192 21.20 -6.21 -9.44
CA VAL A 192 21.65 -4.97 -8.82
C VAL A 192 22.99 -5.24 -8.13
N GLY A 193 24.08 -4.94 -8.84
CA GLY A 193 25.43 -5.07 -8.27
C GLY A 193 25.84 -6.51 -7.97
N GLY A 194 25.42 -7.47 -8.80
CA GLY A 194 25.68 -8.90 -8.63
C GLY A 194 24.69 -9.63 -7.72
N SER A 195 23.59 -8.99 -7.33
CA SER A 195 22.55 -9.56 -6.46
C SER A 195 21.14 -9.31 -7.02
N LYS A 196 20.17 -10.16 -6.65
CA LYS A 196 18.75 -10.01 -7.02
C LYS A 196 17.97 -9.01 -6.16
N PHE A 197 18.61 -8.50 -5.11
CA PHE A 197 18.06 -7.56 -4.16
C PHE A 197 19.17 -6.64 -3.65
N MET A 198 18.81 -5.45 -3.17
CA MET A 198 19.77 -4.51 -2.61
C MET A 198 19.17 -3.69 -1.47
N GLY A 199 19.93 -3.51 -0.39
CA GLY A 199 19.58 -2.53 0.65
C GLY A 199 20.14 -1.16 0.33
N CYS A 200 19.30 -0.14 0.47
CA CYS A 200 19.63 1.28 0.34
C CYS A 200 19.86 1.97 1.69
N GLY A 201 19.74 1.24 2.81
CA GLY A 201 19.90 1.78 4.16
C GLY A 201 19.05 3.02 4.45
N GLU A 202 19.64 3.95 5.19
CA GLU A 202 19.02 5.20 5.65
C GLU A 202 19.10 6.35 4.64
N TYR A 203 19.56 6.11 3.41
CA TYR A 203 19.90 7.20 2.49
C TYR A 203 18.71 7.78 1.74
N ASN A 204 17.57 7.08 1.72
CA ASN A 204 16.39 7.54 0.98
C ASN A 204 15.12 7.53 1.85
N PRO A 205 15.13 8.24 3.01
CA PRO A 205 13.95 8.37 3.85
C PRO A 205 12.84 9.11 3.10
N PHE A 206 11.59 8.80 3.44
CA PHE A 206 10.43 9.48 2.87
C PHE A 206 10.10 10.78 3.61
N THR A 207 10.50 10.89 4.88
CA THR A 207 10.20 12.06 5.72
C THR A 207 11.49 12.62 6.34
N GLN A 208 11.40 13.79 6.97
CA GLN A 208 12.47 14.32 7.83
C GLN A 208 12.47 13.68 9.23
N GLY A 209 11.48 12.85 9.54
CA GLY A 209 11.40 12.14 10.81
C GLY A 209 12.55 11.15 10.94
N VAL A 210 13.15 11.08 12.13
CA VAL A 210 14.29 10.19 12.37
C VAL A 210 13.87 8.73 12.54
N ALA A 211 12.65 8.49 13.06
CA ALA A 211 12.07 7.18 13.34
C ALA A 211 10.68 7.08 12.70
N ASP A 212 10.62 6.97 11.38
CA ASP A 212 9.36 6.98 10.64
C ASP A 212 9.07 5.64 9.92
N ASP A 213 7.84 5.18 10.04
CA ASP A 213 7.40 3.91 9.45
C ASP A 213 7.35 3.95 7.93
N ALA A 214 7.16 5.13 7.33
CA ALA A 214 7.12 5.29 5.87
C ALA A 214 8.49 4.99 5.25
N SER A 215 9.60 5.40 5.88
CA SER A 215 10.95 5.17 5.37
C SER A 215 11.38 3.70 5.41
N ARG A 216 10.91 2.93 6.40
CA ARG A 216 11.13 1.48 6.45
C ARG A 216 10.32 0.88 5.31
N ARG A 217 10.92 0.29 4.28
CA ARG A 217 10.12 -0.28 3.16
C ARG A 217 10.94 -1.22 2.30
N VAL A 218 10.25 -2.02 1.50
CA VAL A 218 10.82 -2.69 0.33
C VAL A 218 10.10 -2.20 -0.91
N VAL A 219 10.84 -1.61 -1.84
CA VAL A 219 10.31 -1.08 -3.10
C VAL A 219 10.64 -2.05 -4.22
N VAL A 220 9.63 -2.41 -5.01
CA VAL A 220 9.79 -3.20 -6.24
C VAL A 220 9.54 -2.30 -7.45
N ILE A 221 10.57 -2.12 -8.26
CA ILE A 221 10.54 -1.24 -9.44
C ILE A 221 10.55 -2.10 -10.70
N LEU A 222 9.53 -1.98 -11.54
CA LEU A 222 9.42 -2.65 -12.82
C LEU A 222 9.96 -1.78 -13.95
N PHE A 223 11.07 -2.22 -14.52
CA PHE A 223 11.70 -1.60 -15.68
C PHE A 223 11.23 -2.26 -16.97
N SER A 224 10.91 -1.42 -17.96
CA SER A 224 10.83 -1.90 -19.35
C SER A 224 12.25 -2.18 -19.85
N PRO A 225 12.46 -3.06 -20.84
CA PRO A 225 13.80 -3.40 -21.34
C PRO A 225 14.64 -2.16 -21.72
N SER A 226 13.99 -1.13 -22.26
CA SER A 226 14.60 0.14 -22.66
C SER A 226 14.87 1.14 -21.53
N THR A 227 14.31 0.92 -20.32
CA THR A 227 14.55 1.78 -19.14
C THR A 227 15.38 1.10 -18.07
N ARG A 228 15.80 -0.15 -18.31
CA ARG A 228 16.64 -0.91 -17.41
C ARG A 228 17.91 -0.10 -17.09
N PRO A 229 18.23 0.13 -15.80
CA PRO A 229 19.47 0.80 -15.44
C PRO A 229 20.66 -0.12 -15.77
N SER A 230 21.69 0.45 -16.39
CA SER A 230 22.96 -0.23 -16.64
C SER A 230 23.95 0.10 -15.53
N GLY A 231 24.58 -0.92 -14.93
CA GLY A 231 25.72 -0.72 -14.02
C GLY A 231 25.37 -0.01 -12.72
N LEU A 232 24.37 -0.51 -11.99
CA LEU A 232 24.07 -0.01 -10.64
C LEU A 232 25.28 -0.28 -9.73
N PRO A 233 25.85 0.76 -9.07
CA PRO A 233 27.13 0.65 -8.37
C PRO A 233 27.01 -0.02 -6.99
N CYS A 234 25.79 -0.28 -6.53
CA CYS A 234 25.49 -0.80 -5.21
C CYS A 234 26.15 -2.17 -4.97
N ARG A 235 26.54 -2.45 -3.72
CA ARG A 235 27.12 -3.75 -3.33
C ARG A 235 26.56 -4.18 -1.97
N LEU A 236 26.37 -5.49 -1.78
CA LEU A 236 25.92 -6.04 -0.51
C LEU A 236 26.99 -5.83 0.58
N GLY A 237 26.57 -5.46 1.77
CA GLY A 237 27.43 -5.22 2.93
C GLY A 237 28.39 -4.03 2.83
N ASP A 238 28.35 -3.27 1.73
CA ASP A 238 29.29 -2.18 1.46
C ASP A 238 28.55 -0.86 1.20
N VAL A 239 28.79 0.10 2.10
CA VAL A 239 28.24 1.45 2.03
C VAL A 239 29.07 2.39 1.14
N GLY A 240 30.30 2.02 0.77
CA GLY A 240 31.21 2.83 -0.03
C GLY A 240 30.59 3.33 -1.34
N PRO A 241 30.01 2.45 -2.18
CA PRO A 241 29.32 2.88 -3.39
C PRO A 241 28.13 3.79 -3.12
N CYS A 242 27.39 3.57 -2.03
CA CYS A 242 26.30 4.44 -1.64
C CYS A 242 26.83 5.84 -1.30
N LYS A 243 27.84 5.94 -0.42
CA LYS A 243 28.54 7.19 -0.04
C LYS A 243 29.07 7.96 -1.23
N GLY A 244 29.68 7.28 -2.19
CA GLY A 244 30.18 7.89 -3.42
C GLY A 244 29.08 8.53 -4.29
N ASN A 245 27.81 8.18 -4.05
CA ASN A 245 26.65 8.69 -4.76
C ASN A 245 25.71 9.51 -3.86
N LEU A 246 26.13 9.90 -2.65
CA LEU A 246 25.29 10.70 -1.76
C LEU A 246 25.36 12.19 -2.08
N ARG A 247 24.22 12.87 -1.94
CA ARG A 247 24.22 14.25 -1.43
C ARG A 247 24.56 14.23 0.06
N GLY A 248 25.45 15.14 0.50
CA GLY A 248 25.89 15.21 1.90
C GLY A 248 24.70 15.14 2.88
N LYS A 249 24.88 14.50 4.04
CA LYS A 249 23.81 14.25 5.03
C LYS A 249 23.06 15.53 5.42
N ASP A 250 23.78 16.64 5.47
CA ASP A 250 23.29 17.95 5.88
C ASP A 250 23.11 18.91 4.70
N ALA A 251 23.25 18.43 3.46
CA ALA A 251 23.06 19.27 2.29
C ALA A 251 21.58 19.68 2.21
N PRO A 252 21.26 20.99 2.16
CA PRO A 252 19.88 21.42 2.02
C PRO A 252 19.29 20.89 0.70
N PRO A 253 17.98 20.63 0.67
CA PRO A 253 17.28 20.32 -0.59
C PRO A 253 17.54 21.39 -1.65
N LEU A 254 17.50 21.01 -2.93
CA LEU A 254 17.46 22.04 -3.97
C LEU A 254 16.17 22.86 -3.85
N PRO A 255 16.18 24.14 -4.27
CA PRO A 255 15.01 25.03 -4.18
C PRO A 255 13.70 24.46 -4.78
N ASP A 256 13.80 23.52 -5.73
CA ASP A 256 12.67 22.89 -6.43
C ASP A 256 12.69 21.35 -6.34
N ASP A 257 13.33 20.81 -5.30
CA ASP A 257 13.51 19.38 -5.13
C ASP A 257 12.20 18.68 -4.77
N LYS A 258 11.67 17.84 -5.66
CA LYS A 258 10.52 16.98 -5.36
C LYS A 258 10.87 15.84 -4.42
N THR A 259 12.15 15.50 -4.25
CA THR A 259 12.62 14.37 -3.42
C THR A 259 13.70 14.81 -2.44
N PRO A 260 13.42 15.83 -1.60
CA PRO A 260 14.44 16.48 -0.76
C PRO A 260 15.17 15.51 0.17
N HIS A 261 14.56 14.36 0.47
CA HIS A 261 15.06 13.36 1.40
C HIS A 261 15.80 12.19 0.74
N PHE A 262 15.74 12.05 -0.60
CA PHE A 262 16.44 10.97 -1.30
C PHE A 262 17.87 11.37 -1.60
N ARG A 263 18.80 10.91 -0.76
CA ARG A 263 20.19 11.35 -0.77
C ARG A 263 21.04 10.57 -1.78
N CYS A 264 20.70 9.32 -2.09
CA CYS A 264 21.42 8.54 -3.10
C CYS A 264 21.01 8.99 -4.51
N GLN A 265 21.94 9.60 -5.26
CA GLN A 265 21.70 10.12 -6.60
C GLN A 265 21.24 9.04 -7.59
N VAL A 266 21.74 7.81 -7.45
CA VAL A 266 21.33 6.66 -8.30
C VAL A 266 19.87 6.29 -8.05
N TYR A 267 19.50 6.07 -6.79
CA TYR A 267 18.14 5.71 -6.44
C TYR A 267 17.16 6.83 -6.77
N ARG A 268 17.55 8.08 -6.47
CA ARG A 268 16.79 9.27 -6.83
C ARG A 268 16.52 9.35 -8.33
N GLY A 269 17.53 9.19 -9.18
CA GLY A 269 17.35 9.24 -10.63
C GLY A 269 16.43 8.15 -11.19
N ILE A 270 16.36 6.99 -10.52
CA ILE A 270 15.37 5.95 -10.81
C ILE A 270 13.98 6.42 -10.36
N ALA A 271 13.88 6.87 -9.12
CA ALA A 271 12.63 7.22 -8.50
C ALA A 271 11.97 8.39 -9.25
N GLU A 272 12.68 9.45 -9.61
CA GLU A 272 12.15 10.63 -10.32
C GLU A 272 11.50 10.30 -11.67
N ARG A 273 11.83 9.14 -12.26
CA ARG A 273 11.25 8.63 -13.50
C ARG A 273 10.02 7.76 -13.27
N CYS A 274 9.67 7.50 -12.01
CA CYS A 274 8.50 6.73 -11.66
C CYS A 274 7.23 7.59 -11.74
N PRO A 275 6.19 7.16 -12.46
CA PRO A 275 4.94 7.91 -12.63
C PRO A 275 4.17 8.15 -11.32
N CYS A 276 4.37 7.29 -10.31
CA CYS A 276 3.80 7.51 -8.97
C CYS A 276 4.50 8.64 -8.21
N GLY A 277 5.67 9.11 -8.68
CA GLY A 277 6.43 10.22 -8.14
C GLY A 277 7.04 9.93 -6.77
N PRO A 278 8.37 10.00 -6.59
CA PRO A 278 8.94 10.17 -5.27
C PRO A 278 8.73 11.60 -4.81
N GLY A 279 8.27 11.75 -3.57
CA GLY A 279 8.07 13.02 -2.89
C GLY A 279 6.96 13.89 -3.47
N VAL A 280 5.90 13.25 -3.98
CA VAL A 280 4.59 13.84 -3.70
C VAL A 280 4.37 13.62 -2.21
N GLU A 281 4.43 14.70 -1.43
CA GLU A 281 4.11 14.67 -0.02
C GLU A 281 2.76 13.95 0.11
N LEU A 282 2.73 12.84 0.87
CA LEU A 282 1.53 12.04 0.98
C LEU A 282 0.67 12.63 2.10
N GLN A 283 -0.60 12.87 1.81
CA GLN A 283 -1.60 13.17 2.81
C GLN A 283 -2.25 11.85 3.28
N PRO A 284 -2.32 11.60 4.59
CA PRO A 284 -3.12 10.51 5.10
C PRO A 284 -4.59 10.80 4.86
N PHE A 285 -5.38 9.76 4.59
CA PHE A 285 -6.83 9.84 4.60
C PHE A 285 -7.40 8.71 5.44
N GLU A 286 -8.53 8.99 6.07
CA GLU A 286 -9.35 8.00 6.75
C GLU A 286 -10.73 7.99 6.09
N LEU A 287 -11.19 6.80 5.73
CA LEU A 287 -12.49 6.59 5.11
C LEU A 287 -13.22 5.50 5.88
N GLN A 288 -14.45 5.75 6.32
CA GLN A 288 -15.27 4.73 6.94
C GLN A 288 -16.27 4.19 5.93
N ILE A 289 -16.30 2.88 5.71
CA ILE A 289 -17.32 2.23 4.90
C ILE A 289 -18.55 1.99 5.76
N HIS A 290 -19.72 2.34 5.23
CA HIS A 290 -21.02 2.09 5.85
C HIS A 290 -21.88 1.16 4.97
N ASP A 291 -22.81 0.44 5.59
CA ASP A 291 -23.81 -0.36 4.89
C ASP A 291 -24.98 0.50 4.38
N GLU A 292 -25.95 -0.11 3.71
CA GLU A 292 -27.15 0.60 3.21
C GLU A 292 -28.03 1.22 4.32
N LEU A 293 -27.77 0.85 5.58
CA LEU A 293 -28.44 1.38 6.77
C LEU A 293 -27.59 2.41 7.51
N TYR A 294 -26.50 2.90 6.89
CA TYR A 294 -25.55 3.87 7.47
C TYR A 294 -24.88 3.36 8.76
N ARG A 295 -24.62 2.05 8.84
CA ARG A 295 -23.85 1.45 9.94
C ARG A 295 -22.44 1.14 9.48
N PRO A 296 -21.41 1.39 10.30
CA PRO A 296 -20.04 1.08 9.93
C PRO A 296 -19.85 -0.40 9.60
N SER A 297 -19.28 -0.68 8.43
CA SER A 297 -19.06 -2.02 7.89
C SER A 297 -17.66 -2.51 8.24
N GLY A 298 -17.53 -3.11 9.42
CA GLY A 298 -16.27 -3.68 9.88
C GLY A 298 -15.92 -5.00 9.20
N ASP A 299 -14.63 -5.33 9.15
CA ASP A 299 -14.15 -6.61 8.63
C ASP A 299 -14.57 -6.92 7.17
N VAL A 300 -14.70 -5.89 6.34
CA VAL A 300 -15.04 -6.02 4.92
C VAL A 300 -13.78 -5.93 4.06
N GLU A 301 -13.61 -6.88 3.14
CA GLU A 301 -12.55 -6.86 2.14
C GLU A 301 -12.83 -5.73 1.12
N TYR A 302 -11.79 -4.94 0.84
CA TYR A 302 -11.84 -3.84 -0.11
C TYR A 302 -10.63 -3.86 -1.06
N ARG A 303 -10.80 -3.16 -2.19
CA ARG A 303 -9.75 -2.85 -3.15
C ARG A 303 -9.74 -1.36 -3.41
N LEU A 304 -8.65 -0.69 -3.06
CA LEU A 304 -8.40 0.69 -3.45
C LEU A 304 -7.77 0.73 -4.83
N THR A 305 -8.22 1.66 -5.67
CA THR A 305 -7.56 2.05 -6.91
C THR A 305 -7.06 3.48 -6.73
N LEU A 306 -5.74 3.64 -6.61
CA LEU A 306 -5.09 4.94 -6.47
C LEU A 306 -5.06 5.69 -7.81
N PRO A 307 -4.83 7.02 -7.81
CA PRO A 307 -4.69 7.81 -9.04
C PRO A 307 -3.63 7.25 -10.00
N SER A 308 -2.56 6.67 -9.44
CA SER A 308 -1.49 5.99 -10.17
C SER A 308 -1.91 4.69 -10.87
N GLN A 309 -3.18 4.27 -10.73
CA GLN A 309 -3.72 2.95 -11.09
C GLN A 309 -3.19 1.79 -10.25
N ALA A 310 -2.38 2.07 -9.22
CA ALA A 310 -1.98 1.06 -8.25
C ALA A 310 -3.23 0.54 -7.52
N ARG A 311 -3.29 -0.77 -7.34
CA ARG A 311 -4.37 -1.45 -6.64
C ARG A 311 -3.87 -1.94 -5.29
N ILE A 312 -4.53 -1.52 -4.22
CA ILE A 312 -4.24 -1.96 -2.85
C ILE A 312 -5.42 -2.80 -2.39
N HIS A 313 -5.15 -4.00 -1.92
CA HIS A 313 -6.14 -4.85 -1.28
C HIS A 313 -6.01 -4.71 0.24
N GLY A 314 -7.14 -4.72 0.95
CA GLY A 314 -7.13 -4.64 2.39
C GLY A 314 -8.48 -5.01 2.97
N LYS A 315 -8.55 -4.99 4.30
CA LYS A 315 -9.75 -5.28 5.07
C LYS A 315 -10.03 -4.11 6.01
N THR A 316 -11.28 -3.68 6.12
CA THR A 316 -11.65 -2.61 7.07
C THR A 316 -11.42 -3.09 8.51
N ASP A 317 -11.13 -2.16 9.42
CA ASP A 317 -11.08 -2.50 10.85
C ASP A 317 -12.47 -2.88 11.39
N ALA A 318 -12.57 -3.28 12.67
CA ALA A 318 -13.84 -3.67 13.28
C ALA A 318 -14.91 -2.54 13.29
N LYS A 319 -14.52 -1.29 13.01
CA LYS A 319 -15.38 -0.12 12.92
C LYS A 319 -15.50 0.39 11.47
N GLY A 320 -15.08 -0.37 10.47
CA GLY A 320 -15.24 -0.03 9.06
C GLY A 320 -14.23 0.99 8.52
N TRP A 321 -13.16 1.32 9.25
CA TRP A 321 -12.16 2.29 8.79
C TRP A 321 -11.17 1.69 7.80
N ILE A 322 -10.87 2.49 6.77
CA ILE A 322 -9.76 2.38 5.85
C ILE A 322 -8.81 3.52 6.15
N LYS A 323 -7.53 3.19 6.35
CA LYS A 323 -6.46 4.18 6.55
C LYS A 323 -5.41 3.97 5.48
N ASN A 324 -5.13 5.00 4.69
CA ASN A 324 -4.10 4.96 3.67
C ASN A 324 -3.60 6.37 3.38
N ALA A 325 -2.74 6.53 2.37
CA ALA A 325 -2.23 7.83 1.98
C ALA A 325 -2.23 8.01 0.47
N VAL A 326 -2.45 9.25 0.02
CA VAL A 326 -2.39 9.65 -1.39
C VAL A 326 -1.49 10.86 -1.54
N PRO A 327 -0.97 11.13 -2.75
CA PRO A 327 -0.41 12.43 -3.09
C PRO A 327 -1.22 13.62 -2.54
N LYS A 328 -0.56 14.66 -2.01
CA LYS A 328 -1.16 15.95 -1.70
C LYS A 328 -1.90 16.56 -2.91
N GLY A 329 -2.76 17.53 -2.66
CA GLY A 329 -3.71 18.06 -3.62
C GLY A 329 -4.97 17.23 -3.77
N ARG A 330 -5.81 17.62 -4.73
CA ARG A 330 -7.06 16.94 -5.05
C ARG A 330 -6.83 15.62 -5.78
N GLN A 331 -7.17 14.50 -5.15
CA GLN A 331 -7.01 13.15 -5.66
C GLN A 331 -8.34 12.43 -5.81
N MET A 332 -8.45 11.55 -6.80
CA MET A 332 -9.60 10.65 -6.96
C MET A 332 -9.15 9.21 -6.72
N ILE A 333 -9.74 8.56 -5.72
CA ILE A 333 -9.52 7.13 -5.42
C ILE A 333 -10.78 6.33 -5.74
N GLY A 334 -10.60 5.11 -6.25
CA GLY A 334 -11.66 4.12 -6.33
C GLY A 334 -11.64 3.24 -5.09
N VAL A 335 -12.79 2.97 -4.48
CA VAL A 335 -12.95 2.04 -3.36
C VAL A 335 -13.96 0.98 -3.78
N THR A 336 -13.48 -0.22 -4.07
CA THR A 336 -14.32 -1.35 -4.44
C THR A 336 -14.47 -2.29 -3.24
N TYR A 337 -15.69 -2.66 -2.87
CA TYR A 337 -15.95 -3.60 -1.77
C TYR A 337 -17.26 -4.36 -2.03
N THR A 338 -17.46 -5.49 -1.35
CA THR A 338 -18.74 -6.21 -1.37
C THR A 338 -19.38 -6.07 0.00
N PRO A 339 -20.54 -5.38 0.13
CA PRO A 339 -21.25 -5.27 1.40
C PRO A 339 -21.62 -6.63 1.98
N GLU A 340 -21.71 -6.70 3.31
CA GLU A 340 -22.17 -7.91 3.99
C GLU A 340 -23.60 -8.28 3.54
N GLY A 341 -23.78 -9.48 3.03
CA GLY A 341 -25.07 -9.96 2.51
C GLY A 341 -25.39 -9.58 1.06
N SER A 342 -24.50 -8.86 0.36
CA SER A 342 -24.61 -8.56 -1.07
C SER A 342 -23.82 -9.54 -1.94
N ASP A 343 -24.31 -9.81 -3.15
CA ASP A 343 -23.64 -10.57 -4.20
C ASP A 343 -22.98 -9.67 -5.28
N HIS A 344 -23.03 -8.35 -5.09
CA HIS A 344 -22.51 -7.37 -6.03
C HIS A 344 -21.41 -6.50 -5.41
N GLU A 345 -20.30 -6.32 -6.15
CA GLU A 345 -19.24 -5.36 -5.81
C GLU A 345 -19.76 -3.93 -6.03
N ILE A 346 -19.65 -3.10 -5.00
CA ILE A 346 -19.86 -1.65 -5.07
C ILE A 346 -18.52 -0.99 -5.32
N THR A 347 -18.46 -0.03 -6.25
CA THR A 347 -17.28 0.83 -6.45
C THR A 347 -17.64 2.28 -6.22
N LEU A 348 -17.06 2.86 -5.17
CA LEU A 348 -17.16 4.29 -4.84
C LEU A 348 -16.00 5.05 -5.47
N ARG A 349 -16.28 6.24 -6.00
CA ARG A 349 -15.26 7.19 -6.44
C ARG A 349 -15.16 8.30 -5.40
N VAL A 350 -14.11 8.25 -4.59
CA VAL A 350 -13.92 9.17 -3.46
C VAL A 350 -12.89 10.22 -3.85
N LEU A 351 -13.27 11.47 -3.67
CA LEU A 351 -12.37 12.61 -3.81
C LEU A 351 -11.69 12.89 -2.46
N VAL A 352 -10.36 12.99 -2.46
CA VAL A 352 -9.54 13.32 -1.29
C VAL A 352 -8.85 14.64 -1.55
N THR A 353 -8.74 15.52 -0.55
CA THR A 353 -8.09 16.83 -0.67
C THR A 353 -7.34 17.19 0.60
N ASP A 354 -6.26 17.96 0.46
CA ASP A 354 -5.45 18.55 1.54
C ASP A 354 -5.84 20.01 1.83
N ALA A 355 -6.93 20.49 1.24
CA ALA A 355 -7.49 21.80 1.54
C ALA A 355 -7.82 21.93 3.04
N ASP A 356 -7.74 23.16 3.55
CA ASP A 356 -8.16 23.46 4.93
C ASP A 356 -9.58 22.91 5.16
N PRO A 357 -9.83 22.08 6.20
CA PRO A 357 -11.14 21.47 6.44
C PRO A 357 -12.29 22.47 6.60
N THR A 358 -12.00 23.75 6.86
CA THR A 358 -12.98 24.82 6.98
C THR A 358 -13.25 25.55 5.67
N SER A 359 -12.44 25.33 4.64
CA SER A 359 -12.52 25.98 3.33
C SER A 359 -13.70 25.49 2.49
N ASP A 360 -14.11 26.32 1.52
CA ASP A 360 -15.18 25.99 0.58
C ASP A 360 -14.83 24.77 -0.28
N GLU A 361 -13.55 24.63 -0.64
CA GLU A 361 -13.05 23.49 -1.40
C GLU A 361 -13.26 22.17 -0.63
N ALA A 362 -12.92 22.14 0.66
CA ALA A 362 -13.13 20.96 1.50
C ALA A 362 -14.62 20.63 1.63
N MET A 363 -15.47 21.64 1.84
CA MET A 363 -16.92 21.46 1.93
C MET A 363 -17.51 20.88 0.64
N LEU A 364 -17.13 21.42 -0.51
CA LEU A 364 -17.57 20.92 -1.82
C LEU A 364 -17.05 19.51 -2.10
N CYS A 365 -15.83 19.19 -1.66
CA CYS A 365 -15.28 17.84 -1.73
C CYS A 365 -16.15 16.84 -0.95
N HIS A 366 -16.57 17.19 0.28
CA HIS A 366 -17.49 16.37 1.07
C HIS A 366 -18.84 16.21 0.39
N LEU A 367 -19.45 17.28 -0.12
CA LEU A 367 -20.73 17.20 -0.83
C LEU A 367 -20.66 16.27 -2.05
N ARG A 368 -19.54 16.28 -2.77
CA ARG A 368 -19.30 15.33 -3.87
C ARG A 368 -19.24 13.89 -3.39
N ASN A 369 -18.49 13.63 -2.32
CA ASN A 369 -18.38 12.29 -1.75
C ASN A 369 -19.70 11.78 -1.17
N PHE A 370 -20.55 12.68 -0.69
CA PHE A 370 -21.92 12.37 -0.25
C PHE A 370 -22.90 12.15 -1.41
N GLY A 371 -22.47 12.34 -2.67
CA GLY A 371 -23.31 12.12 -3.85
C GLY A 371 -24.17 13.32 -4.26
N PHE A 372 -23.96 14.51 -3.70
CA PHE A 372 -24.74 15.70 -4.05
C PHE A 372 -24.26 16.41 -5.32
N THR A 373 -23.24 15.93 -6.03
CA THR A 373 -22.71 16.53 -7.27
C THR A 373 -22.85 15.58 -8.47
N HIS A 374 -23.36 16.06 -9.60
CA HIS A 374 -23.33 15.38 -10.90
C HIS A 374 -22.38 16.07 -11.88
N ASP A 375 -22.02 15.40 -12.98
CA ASP A 375 -20.99 15.86 -13.92
C ASP A 375 -21.30 17.22 -14.61
N ASP A 376 -22.57 17.65 -14.64
CA ASP A 376 -23.03 18.91 -15.26
C ASP A 376 -23.47 19.99 -14.24
N ASP A 377 -23.31 19.74 -12.93
CA ASP A 377 -23.87 20.59 -11.88
C ASP A 377 -22.93 21.74 -11.44
N SER A 378 -23.52 22.89 -11.12
CA SER A 378 -22.80 23.98 -10.43
C SER A 378 -22.63 23.69 -8.93
N ASP A 379 -21.58 24.24 -8.31
CA ASP A 379 -21.35 24.15 -6.86
C ASP A 379 -22.59 24.60 -6.06
N ARG A 380 -23.24 25.68 -6.50
CA ARG A 380 -24.50 26.18 -5.94
C ARG A 380 -25.61 25.12 -5.95
N GLY A 381 -25.71 24.32 -7.02
CA GLY A 381 -26.69 23.24 -7.14
C GLY A 381 -26.46 22.12 -6.14
N ALA A 382 -25.20 21.74 -5.91
CA ALA A 382 -24.85 20.73 -4.91
C ALA A 382 -25.19 21.18 -3.49
N VAL A 383 -24.91 22.44 -3.17
CA VAL A 383 -25.27 23.05 -1.88
C VAL A 383 -26.79 23.07 -1.68
N LEU A 384 -27.56 23.48 -2.69
CA LEU A 384 -29.02 23.52 -2.61
C LEU A 384 -29.65 22.14 -2.35
N ARG A 385 -29.13 21.09 -3.01
CA ARG A 385 -29.60 19.71 -2.78
C ARG A 385 -29.27 19.21 -1.39
N PHE A 386 -28.06 19.48 -0.91
CA PHE A 386 -27.67 19.13 0.45
C PHE A 386 -28.53 19.86 1.49
N GLN A 387 -28.72 21.17 1.33
CA GLN A 387 -29.58 21.97 2.20
C GLN A 387 -31.01 21.42 2.22
N ALA A 388 -31.56 21.07 1.05
CA ALA A 388 -32.87 20.44 0.96
C ALA A 388 -32.90 19.09 1.70
N ALA A 389 -31.92 18.23 1.50
CA ALA A 389 -31.84 16.91 2.16
C ALA A 389 -31.70 17.03 3.69
N LYS A 390 -31.06 18.09 4.18
CA LYS A 390 -30.89 18.36 5.62
C LYS A 390 -31.98 19.25 6.22
N GLY A 391 -32.98 19.66 5.45
CA GLY A 391 -34.05 20.56 5.91
C GLY A 391 -33.54 21.95 6.32
N LEU A 392 -32.44 22.41 5.72
CA LEU A 392 -31.85 23.72 5.94
C LEU A 392 -32.48 24.77 5.01
N GLU A 393 -32.27 26.05 5.33
CA GLU A 393 -32.62 27.15 4.42
C GLU A 393 -31.84 27.02 3.10
N ARG A 394 -32.54 27.16 1.97
CA ARG A 394 -31.99 26.96 0.62
C ARG A 394 -31.28 28.21 0.10
N SER A 395 -30.26 28.68 0.81
CA SER A 395 -29.46 29.84 0.41
C SER A 395 -28.65 29.58 -0.87
N GLY A 396 -28.25 28.32 -1.08
CA GLY A 396 -27.32 27.92 -2.13
C GLY A 396 -25.87 28.35 -1.87
N GLU A 397 -25.58 28.77 -0.64
CA GLU A 397 -24.25 29.17 -0.18
C GLU A 397 -23.77 28.27 0.95
N LEU A 398 -22.46 28.14 1.11
CA LEU A 398 -21.84 27.44 2.24
C LEU A 398 -21.88 28.33 3.49
N ASP A 399 -23.09 28.66 3.94
CA ASP A 399 -23.35 29.40 5.17
C ASP A 399 -23.02 28.58 6.44
N GLY A 400 -23.04 29.24 7.60
CA GLY A 400 -22.70 28.61 8.88
C GLY A 400 -23.49 27.32 9.15
N PRO A 401 -24.84 27.33 9.09
CA PRO A 401 -25.65 26.12 9.27
C PRO A 401 -25.28 24.98 8.31
N THR A 402 -25.02 25.30 7.04
CA THR A 402 -24.64 24.31 6.03
C THR A 402 -23.29 23.68 6.35
N ARG A 403 -22.28 24.48 6.71
CA ARG A 403 -20.95 23.97 7.11
C ARG A 403 -21.02 23.10 8.35
N ASP A 404 -21.80 23.51 9.35
CA ASP A 404 -21.95 22.74 10.59
C ASP A 404 -22.68 21.41 10.38
N ALA A 405 -23.60 21.35 9.41
CA ALA A 405 -24.23 20.09 9.01
C ALA A 405 -23.26 19.15 8.29
N ILE A 406 -22.43 19.68 7.37
CA ILE A 406 -21.38 18.89 6.69
C ILE A 406 -20.39 18.33 7.73
N ARG A 407 -19.89 19.19 8.64
CA ARG A 407 -18.92 18.80 9.67
C ARG A 407 -19.45 17.68 10.57
N ARG A 408 -20.71 17.77 11.02
CA ARG A 408 -21.31 16.74 11.87
C ARG A 408 -21.36 15.36 11.20
N ILE A 409 -21.57 15.28 9.88
CA ILE A 409 -21.49 14.00 9.15
C ILE A 409 -20.05 13.49 9.15
N VAL A 410 -19.08 14.34 8.80
CA VAL A 410 -17.66 13.96 8.70
C VAL A 410 -17.10 13.48 10.04
N GLU A 411 -17.51 14.09 11.14
CA GLU A 411 -17.06 13.76 12.50
C GLU A 411 -17.84 12.59 13.14
N GLY A 412 -18.85 12.04 12.46
CA GLY A 412 -19.68 10.94 12.98
C GLY A 412 -20.66 11.37 14.08
N GLY A 413 -21.06 12.64 14.09
CA GLY A 413 -22.07 13.20 15.00
C GLY A 413 -23.50 13.23 14.42
N ASP A 414 -23.68 12.83 13.15
CA ASP A 414 -24.97 12.78 12.46
C ASP A 414 -24.97 11.69 11.38
N ASP A 415 -25.67 10.58 11.65
CA ASP A 415 -25.81 9.43 10.74
C ASP A 415 -27.02 9.57 9.79
N SER A 416 -27.73 10.70 9.80
CA SER A 416 -28.94 10.89 9.00
C SER A 416 -28.61 11.35 7.57
N MET A 417 -28.69 10.47 6.59
CA MET A 417 -28.69 10.82 5.16
C MET A 417 -30.02 10.37 4.54
N GLN A 418 -31.13 10.80 5.15
CA GLN A 418 -32.45 10.51 4.61
C GLN A 418 -32.77 11.51 3.49
N GLU A 419 -32.94 11.02 2.27
CA GLU A 419 -33.85 11.69 1.34
C GLU A 419 -35.17 11.91 2.08
N SER A 420 -35.54 13.17 2.32
CA SER A 420 -36.92 13.48 2.63
C SER A 420 -37.74 13.26 1.37
N LEU A 421 -38.02 12.00 1.02
CA LEU A 421 -39.18 11.63 0.22
C LEU A 421 -40.43 11.82 1.11
N ARG A 422 -40.67 13.06 1.51
CA ARG A 422 -42.02 13.52 1.81
C ARG A 422 -42.41 14.37 0.62
N GLU A 423 -43.08 13.71 -0.33
CA GLU A 423 -43.99 14.39 -1.23
C GLU A 423 -44.84 15.34 -0.37
N GLU A 424 -44.77 16.64 -0.66
CA GLU A 424 -45.83 17.57 -0.28
C GLU A 424 -47.10 17.14 -1.02
N THR A 425 -47.85 16.23 -0.42
CA THR A 425 -49.27 16.06 -0.74
C THR A 425 -50.10 16.98 0.15
N ALA A 426 -50.60 18.05 -0.48
CA ALA A 426 -51.71 18.94 -0.11
C ALA A 426 -51.53 19.91 1.08
#